data_AF-A0A957WXF1-F1
#
_entry.id   AF-A0A957WXF1-F1
#
_cell.length_a   1.000
_cell.length_b   1.000
_cell.length_c   1.000
_cell.angle_alpha   90.00
_cell.angle_beta   90.00
_cell.angle_gamma   90.00
#
_symmetry.space_group_name_H-M   'P 1'
#
loop_
_entity.id
_entity.type
_entity.pdbx_description
1 polymer ?
#
loop_
_entity_poly.entity_id
_entity_poly.type
_entity_poly.pdbx_seq_one_letter_code
_entity_poly.pdbx_strand_id
1 'polypeptide(L)'
;MPAFVTLGRRYGYLCLLLLANLSLLLPPGHPLRISGAVLLIGLLPGWLWAARFVPTSSGISRWIIAAGLSYTITCLITLLLQYLPGPIPLWQMVTILNIIALLPFLGRSKAESQPAPSSQLPISIPLLLILVISLFLRAANLHYSEFQGDEALAMITAAEAIEGHEDALFLRSKGPAEVLLPMAVWRLTGVINETAARLPFTLAALAAIVTIYVIGHAVGGPRVGWLAAGFFAFNGFMVAFGRIVQYQALVVWFSALAFLMALEWQTRRQSRLALLSGLFLGVGVLAHYDGILVLPAVVWVFVSPALAKYFPNLKAERSNELEPPHLAALVKAGGSFIGAFSLPMLLFYLPFALDPRANRTGDYVGNRIGDELRNNLPDFFHFNTFYSSFYYITLTGFLILFFLVWLSWPNRWSRAVALLSAVVGLAVIIKPNLFATAAVDLSFLPFALLLLSAFVASVFTSAMLPALIIWLAIPFLGYNFVVALGLTHIYTIVPAWSILAALGWLTL
;
A
#
# COMPACT_ATOMS: atom_id res chain seq x y z
N MET A 1 -31.70 14.16 -0.32
CA MET A 1 -30.87 15.17 -1.01
C MET A 1 -29.39 14.86 -0.76
N PRO A 2 -28.59 14.46 -1.76
CA PRO A 2 -27.16 14.15 -1.56
C PRO A 2 -26.26 15.14 -2.32
N ALA A 3 -25.59 16.16 -1.77
CA ALA A 3 -24.80 16.36 -0.54
C ALA A 3 -23.29 16.05 -0.64
N PHE A 4 -22.69 15.87 -1.83
CA PHE A 4 -21.22 15.90 -1.93
C PHE A 4 -20.60 16.93 -2.87
N VAL A 5 -21.43 17.68 -3.58
CA VAL A 5 -20.99 18.86 -4.31
C VAL A 5 -21.99 19.99 -4.06
N THR A 6 -22.16 20.39 -2.80
CA THR A 6 -22.80 21.67 -2.52
C THR A 6 -21.96 22.77 -3.15
N LEU A 7 -22.59 23.81 -3.65
CA LEU A 7 -21.93 24.96 -4.27
C LEU A 7 -20.75 25.46 -3.39
N GLY A 8 -20.95 25.53 -2.08
CA GLY A 8 -19.92 25.91 -1.09
C GLY A 8 -18.67 25.00 -1.05
N ARG A 9 -18.78 23.70 -1.34
CA ARG A 9 -17.60 22.81 -1.39
C ARG A 9 -16.79 22.97 -2.68
N ARG A 10 -17.45 23.30 -3.80
CA ARG A 10 -16.73 23.65 -5.05
C ARG A 10 -15.89 24.91 -4.85
N TYR A 11 -16.48 25.94 -4.25
CA TYR A 11 -15.74 27.16 -3.92
C TYR A 11 -14.63 26.90 -2.91
N GLY A 12 -14.87 26.10 -1.86
CA GLY A 12 -13.82 25.71 -0.91
C GLY A 12 -12.62 25.02 -1.59
N TYR A 13 -12.89 24.09 -2.52
CA TYR A 13 -11.82 23.45 -3.31
C TYR A 13 -11.05 24.46 -4.18
N LEU A 14 -11.76 25.33 -4.92
CA LEU A 14 -11.13 26.35 -5.76
C LEU A 14 -10.32 27.36 -4.93
N CYS A 15 -10.82 27.76 -3.75
CA CYS A 15 -10.08 28.59 -2.81
C CYS A 15 -8.81 27.90 -2.32
N LEU A 16 -8.88 26.62 -1.94
CA LEU A 16 -7.69 25.86 -1.53
C LEU A 16 -6.68 25.70 -2.67
N LEU A 17 -7.15 25.42 -3.89
CA LEU A 17 -6.29 25.36 -5.07
C LEU A 17 -5.62 26.70 -5.35
N LEU A 18 -6.37 27.80 -5.29
CA LEU A 18 -5.84 29.15 -5.45
C LEU A 18 -4.80 29.47 -4.36
N LEU A 19 -5.11 29.21 -3.09
CA LEU A 19 -4.19 29.43 -1.97
C LEU A 19 -2.90 28.61 -2.12
N ALA A 20 -3.00 27.36 -2.55
CA ALA A 20 -1.84 26.52 -2.79
C ALA A 20 -0.95 27.11 -3.90
N ASN A 21 -1.54 27.58 -5.01
CA ASN A 21 -0.78 28.25 -6.07
C ASN A 21 -0.19 29.59 -5.63
N LEU A 22 -0.94 30.43 -4.93
CA LEU A 22 -0.44 31.71 -4.40
C LEU A 22 0.73 31.50 -3.44
N SER A 23 0.70 30.43 -2.64
CA SER A 23 1.82 30.10 -1.76
C SER A 23 3.11 29.75 -2.51
N LEU A 24 3.03 29.29 -3.77
CA LEU A 24 4.21 29.03 -4.59
C LEU A 24 4.95 30.30 -5.02
N LEU A 25 4.29 31.47 -4.94
CA LEU A 25 4.89 32.78 -5.21
C LEU A 25 5.76 33.28 -4.05
N LEU A 26 5.67 32.65 -2.88
CA LEU A 26 6.50 33.00 -1.73
C LEU A 26 7.97 32.58 -1.97
N PRO A 27 8.91 33.18 -1.22
CA PRO A 27 10.33 32.86 -1.36
C PRO A 27 10.61 31.35 -1.26
N PRO A 28 11.62 30.83 -1.98
CA PRO A 28 12.01 29.42 -1.88
C PRO A 28 12.24 28.99 -0.43
N GLY A 29 11.70 27.83 -0.05
CA GLY A 29 11.86 27.26 1.29
C GLY A 29 10.90 27.83 2.35
N HIS A 30 10.09 28.84 2.02
CA HIS A 30 9.10 29.37 2.96
C HIS A 30 8.09 28.26 3.38
N PRO A 31 7.75 28.10 4.67
CA PRO A 31 6.89 27.00 5.15
C PRO A 31 5.53 26.92 4.45
N LEU A 32 4.92 28.08 4.13
CA LEU A 32 3.66 28.13 3.38
C LEU A 32 3.82 27.66 1.93
N ARG A 33 4.97 27.92 1.28
CA ARG A 33 5.27 27.41 -0.07
C ARG A 33 5.41 25.90 -0.07
N ILE A 34 6.10 25.34 0.94
CA ILE A 34 6.20 23.89 1.14
C ILE A 34 4.79 23.30 1.36
N SER A 35 3.98 23.94 2.19
CA SER A 35 2.61 23.50 2.46
C SER A 35 1.74 23.48 1.19
N GLY A 36 1.78 24.53 0.37
CA GLY A 36 1.05 24.55 -0.90
C GLY A 36 1.58 23.56 -1.92
N ALA A 37 2.89 23.35 -2.00
CA ALA A 37 3.50 22.31 -2.82
C ALA A 37 3.00 20.92 -2.40
N VAL A 38 3.02 20.62 -1.10
CA VAL A 38 2.52 19.35 -0.53
C VAL A 38 1.03 19.16 -0.80
N LEU A 39 0.21 20.22 -0.71
CA LEU A 39 -1.20 20.15 -1.07
C LEU A 39 -1.41 19.85 -2.57
N LEU A 40 -0.63 20.50 -3.44
CA LEU A 40 -0.71 20.32 -4.90
C LEU A 40 -0.26 18.94 -5.36
N ILE A 41 0.70 18.31 -4.68
CA ILE A 41 1.13 16.95 -5.05
C ILE A 41 0.33 15.88 -4.31
N GLY A 42 -0.11 16.17 -3.09
CA GLY A 42 -0.55 15.17 -2.15
C GLY A 42 -2.06 15.05 -1.98
N LEU A 43 -2.84 16.02 -2.46
CA LEU A 43 -4.29 16.01 -2.23
C LEU A 43 -5.14 16.63 -3.34
N LEU A 44 -4.76 17.81 -3.84
CA LEU A 44 -5.65 18.62 -4.68
C LEU A 44 -5.97 17.97 -6.04
N PRO A 45 -5.02 17.40 -6.79
CA PRO A 45 -5.31 16.78 -8.08
C PRO A 45 -6.31 15.64 -7.95
N GLY A 46 -6.14 14.76 -6.96
CA GLY A 46 -6.98 13.57 -6.79
C GLY A 46 -8.33 13.80 -6.10
N TRP A 47 -8.56 14.93 -5.44
CA TRP A 47 -9.77 15.18 -4.63
C TRP A 47 -11.06 15.05 -5.44
N LEU A 48 -11.24 15.86 -6.48
CA LEU A 48 -12.46 15.84 -7.27
C LEU A 48 -12.58 14.55 -8.11
N TRP A 49 -11.46 13.95 -8.52
CA TRP A 49 -11.46 12.64 -9.15
C TRP A 49 -11.95 11.55 -8.21
N ALA A 50 -11.54 11.53 -6.94
CA ALA A 50 -12.06 10.58 -5.96
C ALA A 50 -13.57 10.72 -5.77
N ALA A 51 -14.08 11.95 -5.70
CA ALA A 51 -15.53 12.18 -5.62
C ALA A 51 -16.28 11.62 -6.85
N ARG A 52 -15.65 11.60 -8.04
CA ARG A 52 -16.22 11.05 -9.27
C ARG A 52 -16.10 9.53 -9.38
N PHE A 53 -14.95 8.98 -8.99
CA PHE A 53 -14.69 7.53 -9.07
C PHE A 53 -15.39 6.76 -7.96
N VAL A 54 -15.50 7.31 -6.76
CA VAL A 54 -16.05 6.63 -5.57
C VAL A 54 -17.06 7.52 -4.82
N PRO A 55 -18.12 8.00 -5.48
CA PRO A 55 -19.12 8.92 -4.91
C PRO A 55 -19.82 8.35 -3.68
N THR A 56 -19.95 7.02 -3.60
CA THR A 56 -20.66 6.30 -2.54
C THR A 56 -19.75 5.81 -1.42
N SER A 57 -18.43 6.03 -1.50
CA SER A 57 -17.52 5.68 -0.40
C SER A 57 -17.63 6.63 0.78
N SER A 58 -17.26 6.12 1.96
CA SER A 58 -17.24 6.91 3.19
C SER A 58 -16.37 8.17 3.03
N GLY A 59 -16.58 9.18 3.89
CA GLY A 59 -15.75 10.39 3.88
C GLY A 59 -14.26 10.08 4.01
N ILE A 60 -13.90 9.24 5.00
CA ILE A 60 -12.51 8.81 5.25
C ILE A 60 -11.93 8.08 4.03
N SER A 61 -12.65 7.10 3.49
CA SER A 61 -12.22 6.34 2.30
C SER A 61 -11.97 7.26 1.11
N ARG A 62 -12.83 8.26 0.88
CA ARG A 62 -12.63 9.22 -0.21
C ARG A 62 -11.40 10.09 -0.02
N TRP A 63 -11.08 10.50 1.21
CA TRP A 63 -9.88 11.29 1.50
C TRP A 63 -8.60 10.49 1.21
N ILE A 64 -8.52 9.22 1.66
CA ILE A 64 -7.35 8.39 1.37
C ILE A 64 -7.22 8.06 -0.12
N ILE A 65 -8.34 7.85 -0.83
CA ILE A 65 -8.35 7.62 -2.29
C ILE A 65 -7.95 8.90 -3.04
N ALA A 66 -8.41 10.08 -2.58
CA ALA A 66 -8.00 11.37 -3.14
C ALA A 66 -6.50 11.61 -2.98
N ALA A 67 -5.94 11.31 -1.81
CA ALA A 67 -4.51 11.42 -1.57
C ALA A 67 -3.74 10.42 -2.44
N GLY A 68 -4.15 9.15 -2.48
CA GLY A 68 -3.55 8.14 -3.35
C GLY A 68 -3.57 8.52 -4.83
N LEU A 69 -4.70 9.02 -5.33
CA LEU A 69 -4.80 9.54 -6.70
C LEU A 69 -3.88 10.72 -6.96
N SER A 70 -3.73 11.63 -5.99
CA SER A 70 -2.83 12.79 -6.13
C SER A 70 -1.37 12.37 -6.21
N TYR A 71 -0.95 11.41 -5.37
CA TYR A 71 0.38 10.83 -5.43
C TYR A 71 0.60 10.08 -6.75
N THR A 72 -0.37 9.29 -7.21
CA THR A 72 -0.32 8.64 -8.53
C THR A 72 -0.14 9.66 -9.65
N ILE A 73 -0.99 10.68 -9.69
CA ILE A 73 -0.96 11.75 -10.71
C ILE A 73 0.40 12.46 -10.68
N THR A 74 0.87 12.85 -9.50
CA THR A 74 2.17 13.51 -9.33
C THR A 74 3.30 12.62 -9.83
N CYS A 75 3.38 11.36 -9.40
CA CYS A 75 4.44 10.45 -9.87
C CYS A 75 4.43 10.33 -11.39
N LEU A 76 3.26 10.10 -12.00
CA LEU A 76 3.15 9.93 -13.45
C LEU A 76 3.49 11.22 -14.20
N ILE A 77 3.04 12.39 -13.76
CA ILE A 77 3.41 13.67 -14.38
C ILE A 77 4.90 13.91 -14.26
N THR A 78 5.47 13.73 -13.07
CA THR A 78 6.90 13.99 -12.85
C THR A 78 7.76 13.07 -13.69
N LEU A 79 7.35 11.80 -13.84
CA LEU A 79 7.99 10.84 -14.75
C LEU A 79 7.88 11.26 -16.22
N LEU A 80 6.69 11.68 -16.66
CA LEU A 80 6.49 12.12 -18.05
C LEU A 80 7.27 13.40 -18.37
N LEU A 81 7.37 14.33 -17.41
CA LEU A 81 8.18 15.54 -17.56
C LEU A 81 9.68 15.23 -17.61
N GLN A 82 10.15 14.22 -16.88
CA GLN A 82 11.54 13.77 -16.95
C GLN A 82 11.93 13.23 -18.34
N TYR A 83 10.97 12.76 -19.13
CA TYR A 83 11.24 12.32 -20.50
C TYR A 83 11.28 13.46 -21.52
N LEU A 84 10.99 14.71 -21.11
CA LEU A 84 11.19 15.87 -21.96
C LEU A 84 12.66 16.28 -21.90
N PRO A 85 13.26 16.71 -23.04
CA PRO A 85 14.66 17.10 -23.08
C PRO A 85 14.90 18.35 -22.24
N GLY A 86 16.00 18.33 -21.47
CA GLY A 86 16.46 19.44 -20.65
C GLY A 86 15.82 19.52 -19.25
N PRO A 87 16.05 20.62 -18.53
CA PRO A 87 15.60 20.76 -17.15
C PRO A 87 14.07 20.77 -17.03
N ILE A 88 13.52 20.13 -15.99
CA ILE A 88 12.08 20.14 -15.73
C ILE A 88 11.64 21.57 -15.37
N PRO A 89 10.78 22.27 -16.15
CA PRO A 89 10.37 23.64 -15.83
C PRO A 89 9.30 23.66 -14.73
N LEU A 90 9.39 24.61 -13.79
CA LEU A 90 8.38 24.80 -12.74
C LEU A 90 6.98 25.01 -13.32
N TRP A 91 6.88 25.84 -14.36
CA TRP A 91 5.61 26.20 -14.97
C TRP A 91 4.89 24.99 -15.61
N GLN A 92 5.62 24.02 -16.18
CA GLN A 92 5.03 22.82 -16.76
C GLN A 92 4.38 21.97 -15.68
N MET A 93 5.11 21.72 -14.58
CA MET A 93 4.62 20.95 -13.44
C MET A 93 3.36 21.58 -12.83
N VAL A 94 3.40 22.89 -12.54
CA VAL A 94 2.26 23.63 -11.98
C VAL A 94 1.07 23.62 -12.95
N THR A 95 1.31 23.86 -14.24
CA THR A 95 0.24 23.93 -15.25
C THR A 95 -0.49 22.59 -15.37
N ILE A 96 0.26 21.49 -15.51
CA ILE A 96 -0.34 20.15 -15.69
C ILE A 96 -1.10 19.73 -14.44
N LEU A 97 -0.54 19.94 -13.24
CA LEU A 97 -1.22 19.63 -11.97
C LEU A 97 -2.54 20.42 -11.83
N ASN A 98 -2.54 21.71 -12.16
CA ASN A 98 -3.75 22.54 -12.11
C ASN A 98 -4.78 22.13 -13.16
N ILE A 99 -4.35 21.82 -14.39
CA ILE A 99 -5.25 21.31 -15.43
C ILE A 99 -5.93 20.05 -14.91
N ILE A 100 -5.17 19.06 -14.44
CA ILE A 100 -5.73 17.77 -13.97
C ILE A 100 -6.64 17.95 -12.74
N ALA A 101 -6.30 18.87 -11.83
CA ALA A 101 -7.12 19.28 -10.69
C ALA A 101 -8.47 19.89 -11.14
N LEU A 102 -8.48 20.64 -12.24
CA LEU A 102 -9.68 21.32 -12.76
C LEU A 102 -10.49 20.49 -13.77
N LEU A 103 -9.89 19.49 -14.41
CA LEU A 103 -10.56 18.62 -15.40
C LEU A 103 -11.91 18.03 -14.92
N PRO A 104 -12.08 17.61 -13.65
CA PRO A 104 -13.36 17.12 -13.16
C PRO A 104 -14.53 18.10 -13.29
N PHE A 105 -14.29 19.42 -13.38
CA PHE A 105 -15.33 20.44 -13.58
C PHE A 105 -15.92 20.44 -14.99
N LEU A 106 -15.17 19.98 -16.00
CA LEU A 106 -15.60 20.02 -17.39
C LEU A 106 -16.67 18.96 -17.73
N GLY A 107 -16.87 17.96 -16.87
CA GLY A 107 -17.83 16.88 -17.10
C GLY A 107 -18.99 16.89 -16.10
N ARG A 108 -20.23 16.87 -16.60
CA ARG A 108 -21.39 16.56 -15.76
C ARG A 108 -21.29 15.11 -15.28
N SER A 109 -21.10 14.91 -13.99
CA SER A 109 -21.12 13.57 -13.40
C SER A 109 -22.58 13.15 -13.18
N LYS A 110 -23.06 12.15 -13.93
CA LYS A 110 -24.34 11.48 -13.64
C LYS A 110 -24.40 10.91 -12.21
N ALA A 111 -23.26 10.79 -11.52
CA ALA A 111 -23.19 10.30 -10.14
C ALA A 111 -23.63 11.34 -9.08
N GLU A 112 -23.88 12.61 -9.45
CA GLU A 112 -24.40 13.62 -8.50
C GLU A 112 -25.84 13.33 -8.03
N SER A 113 -26.58 12.45 -8.71
CA SER A 113 -27.97 12.13 -8.37
C SER A 113 -28.13 10.94 -7.42
N GLN A 114 -27.08 10.17 -7.14
CA GLN A 114 -27.20 9.02 -6.24
C GLN A 114 -27.02 9.44 -4.77
N PRO A 115 -27.96 9.09 -3.88
CA PRO A 115 -27.78 9.33 -2.46
C PRO A 115 -26.49 8.70 -1.94
N ALA A 116 -25.63 9.51 -1.34
CA ALA A 116 -24.50 9.00 -0.59
C ALA A 116 -25.05 8.02 0.46
N PRO A 117 -24.54 6.78 0.54
CA PRO A 117 -24.90 5.88 1.63
C PRO A 117 -24.67 6.58 2.96
N SER A 118 -25.63 6.45 3.88
CA SER A 118 -25.62 7.09 5.20
C SER A 118 -24.54 6.54 6.14
N SER A 119 -23.82 5.49 5.76
CA SER A 119 -22.74 4.90 6.57
C SER A 119 -21.45 5.73 6.48
N GLN A 120 -21.46 6.89 7.12
CA GLN A 120 -20.22 7.55 7.50
C GLN A 120 -19.48 6.60 8.44
N LEU A 121 -18.27 6.17 8.08
CA LEU A 121 -17.37 5.54 9.03
C LEU A 121 -17.02 6.62 10.08
N PRO A 122 -17.47 6.48 11.33
CA PRO A 122 -17.16 7.49 12.33
C PRO A 122 -15.64 7.48 12.57
N ILE A 123 -15.05 8.66 12.70
CA ILE A 123 -13.72 8.77 13.31
C ILE A 123 -13.93 8.42 14.78
N SER A 124 -13.51 7.23 15.16
CA SER A 124 -13.59 6.79 16.55
C SER A 124 -12.51 7.48 17.38
N ILE A 125 -12.78 7.72 18.66
CA ILE A 125 -11.78 8.27 19.60
C ILE A 125 -10.47 7.45 19.57
N PRO A 126 -10.49 6.10 19.57
CA PRO A 126 -9.27 5.30 19.42
C PRO A 126 -8.49 5.63 18.15
N LEU A 127 -9.15 5.75 16.99
CA LEU A 127 -8.47 6.10 15.74
C LEU A 127 -7.84 7.50 15.82
N LEU A 128 -8.54 8.48 16.39
CA LEU A 128 -7.99 9.82 16.55
C LEU A 128 -6.74 9.81 17.43
N LEU A 129 -6.76 9.10 18.57
CA LEU A 129 -5.61 8.95 19.45
C LEU A 129 -4.44 8.26 18.74
N ILE A 130 -4.71 7.18 18.00
CA ILE A 130 -3.70 6.49 17.19
C ILE A 130 -3.07 7.47 16.19
N LEU A 131 -3.87 8.26 15.47
CA LEU A 131 -3.37 9.22 14.49
C LEU A 131 -2.55 10.34 15.12
N VAL A 132 -2.96 10.87 16.28
CA VAL A 132 -2.20 11.90 17.00
C VAL A 132 -0.84 11.37 17.45
N ILE A 133 -0.81 10.19 18.08
CA ILE A 133 0.46 9.58 18.51
C ILE A 133 1.32 9.22 17.29
N SER A 134 0.71 8.69 16.23
CA SER A 134 1.42 8.33 14.99
C SER A 134 2.03 9.53 14.30
N LEU A 135 1.31 10.67 14.29
CA LEU A 135 1.81 11.93 13.76
C LEU A 135 3.02 12.38 14.58
N PHE A 136 2.93 12.35 15.92
CA PHE A 136 4.08 12.68 16.77
C PHE A 136 5.29 11.77 16.49
N LEU A 137 5.10 10.45 16.47
CA LEU A 137 6.18 9.48 16.24
C LEU A 137 6.85 9.63 14.88
N ARG A 138 6.16 10.12 13.85
CA ARG A 138 6.69 10.23 12.48
C ARG A 138 7.11 11.65 12.08
N ALA A 139 6.45 12.68 12.61
CA ALA A 139 6.71 14.06 12.22
C ALA A 139 7.62 14.82 13.21
N ALA A 140 7.74 14.35 14.46
CA ALA A 140 8.62 15.01 15.44
C ALA A 140 10.06 14.99 14.94
N ASN A 141 10.70 16.16 14.90
CA ASN A 141 12.10 16.35 14.54
C ASN A 141 12.48 15.75 13.17
N LEU A 142 11.63 15.89 12.16
CA LEU A 142 11.92 15.45 10.79
C LEU A 142 13.18 16.09 10.17
N HIS A 143 13.60 17.24 10.69
CA HIS A 143 14.81 17.96 10.27
C HIS A 143 16.09 17.52 11.02
N TYR A 144 15.99 16.60 11.98
CA TYR A 144 17.09 16.40 12.94
C TYR A 144 18.37 15.85 12.32
N SER A 145 18.26 14.85 11.44
CA SER A 145 19.40 14.23 10.79
C SER A 145 19.46 14.65 9.33
N GLU A 146 20.65 14.98 8.84
CA GLU A 146 20.96 15.11 7.42
C GLU A 146 20.52 13.87 6.63
N PHE A 147 20.48 13.96 5.29
CA PHE A 147 20.19 12.80 4.45
C PHE A 147 21.22 11.69 4.64
N GLN A 148 20.75 10.47 4.91
CA GLN A 148 21.61 9.31 5.19
C GLN A 148 21.40 8.20 4.18
N GLY A 149 22.49 7.51 3.81
CA GLY A 149 22.46 6.31 2.97
C GLY A 149 21.62 6.48 1.72
N ASP A 150 20.58 5.65 1.60
CA ASP A 150 19.66 5.63 0.47
C ASP A 150 18.86 6.93 0.27
N GLU A 151 18.61 7.73 1.33
CA GLU A 151 17.94 9.03 1.17
C GLU A 151 18.79 9.98 0.35
N ALA A 152 20.10 10.04 0.64
CA ALA A 152 21.03 10.91 -0.09
C ALA A 152 21.10 10.51 -1.56
N LEU A 153 21.12 9.21 -1.85
CA LEU A 153 21.08 8.71 -3.23
C LEU A 153 19.79 9.11 -3.95
N ALA A 154 18.62 9.00 -3.29
CA ALA A 154 17.36 9.43 -3.88
C ALA A 154 17.35 10.95 -4.17
N MET A 155 17.92 11.76 -3.27
CA MET A 155 18.01 13.20 -3.44
C MET A 155 19.01 13.62 -4.53
N ILE A 156 20.16 12.96 -4.65
CA ILE A 156 21.12 13.21 -5.74
C ILE A 156 20.47 12.89 -7.09
N THR A 157 19.80 11.73 -7.22
CA THR A 157 19.09 11.39 -8.46
C THR A 157 17.99 12.39 -8.79
N ALA A 158 17.27 12.90 -7.78
CA ALA A 158 16.27 13.95 -7.99
C ALA A 158 16.90 15.25 -8.51
N ALA A 159 18.09 15.62 -8.01
CA ALA A 159 18.83 16.80 -8.47
C ALA A 159 19.22 16.66 -9.95
N GLU A 160 19.87 15.54 -10.29
CA GLU A 160 20.31 15.22 -11.66
C GLU A 160 19.14 15.25 -12.64
N ALA A 161 18.01 14.63 -12.27
CA ALA A 161 16.80 14.63 -13.07
C ALA A 161 16.24 16.05 -13.29
N ILE A 162 16.17 16.88 -12.23
CA ILE A 162 15.71 18.28 -12.35
C ILE A 162 16.62 19.11 -13.26
N GLU A 163 17.93 18.87 -13.23
CA GLU A 163 18.92 19.53 -14.10
C GLU A 163 18.87 19.06 -15.56
N GLY A 164 18.11 18.01 -15.85
CA GLY A 164 17.87 17.52 -17.21
C GLY A 164 18.75 16.34 -17.63
N HIS A 165 19.35 15.62 -16.67
CA HIS A 165 20.06 14.38 -16.96
C HIS A 165 19.07 13.26 -17.29
N GLU A 166 18.98 12.89 -18.57
CA GLU A 166 17.95 11.98 -19.10
C GLU A 166 18.05 10.56 -18.49
N ASP A 167 19.26 10.11 -18.13
CA ASP A 167 19.52 8.77 -17.62
C ASP A 167 19.46 8.65 -16.09
N ALA A 168 19.20 9.75 -15.37
CA ALA A 168 19.22 9.80 -13.90
C ALA A 168 18.35 8.72 -13.26
N LEU A 169 17.12 8.54 -13.75
CA LEU A 169 16.19 7.53 -13.20
C LEU A 169 16.59 6.08 -13.54
N PHE A 170 17.40 5.86 -14.57
CA PHE A 170 17.83 4.52 -15.02
C PHE A 170 19.12 4.05 -14.35
N LEU A 171 19.82 4.92 -13.62
CA LEU A 171 20.99 4.57 -12.84
C LEU A 171 20.69 3.69 -11.62
N ARG A 172 19.41 3.56 -11.24
CA ARG A 172 18.97 2.85 -10.03
C ARG A 172 18.39 1.49 -10.35
N SER A 173 18.63 0.53 -9.46
CA SER A 173 18.10 -0.85 -9.58
C SER A 173 16.69 -1.05 -9.04
N LYS A 174 15.92 0.04 -8.83
CA LYS A 174 14.56 0.00 -8.29
C LYS A 174 13.67 1.05 -8.94
N GLY A 175 12.36 0.91 -8.76
CA GLY A 175 11.36 1.81 -9.34
C GLY A 175 11.54 3.28 -8.89
N PRO A 176 11.17 4.25 -9.73
CA PRO A 176 11.55 5.65 -9.54
C PRO A 176 10.65 6.41 -8.57
N ALA A 177 9.52 5.87 -8.09
CA ALA A 177 8.54 6.68 -7.35
C ALA A 177 9.09 7.31 -6.06
N GLU A 178 10.10 6.69 -5.44
CA GLU A 178 10.87 7.26 -4.32
C GLU A 178 11.56 8.58 -4.69
N VAL A 179 12.02 8.73 -5.93
CA VAL A 179 12.71 9.93 -6.44
C VAL A 179 11.70 10.93 -7.00
N LEU A 180 10.65 10.45 -7.66
CA LEU A 180 9.66 11.31 -8.34
C LEU A 180 8.93 12.25 -7.37
N LEU A 181 8.60 11.80 -6.16
CA LEU A 181 7.93 12.66 -5.16
C LEU A 181 8.82 13.79 -4.62
N PRO A 182 10.03 13.55 -4.08
CA PRO A 182 10.89 14.63 -3.63
C PRO A 182 11.32 15.52 -4.81
N MET A 183 11.46 14.98 -6.03
CA MET A 183 11.67 15.78 -7.24
C MET A 183 10.52 16.78 -7.47
N ALA A 184 9.27 16.33 -7.36
CA ALA A 184 8.10 17.19 -7.47
C ALA A 184 8.07 18.28 -6.38
N VAL A 185 8.34 17.91 -5.11
CA VAL A 185 8.43 18.88 -4.01
C VAL A 185 9.50 19.91 -4.30
N TRP A 186 10.74 19.47 -4.55
CA TRP A 186 11.89 20.33 -4.79
C TRP A 186 11.60 21.30 -5.92
N ARG A 187 11.02 20.81 -7.02
CA ARG A 187 10.70 21.66 -8.14
C ARG A 187 9.71 22.76 -7.78
N LEU A 188 8.65 22.44 -7.03
CA LEU A 188 7.63 23.39 -6.60
C LEU A 188 8.14 24.39 -5.54
N THR A 189 9.01 23.95 -4.64
CA THR A 189 9.53 24.76 -3.53
C THR A 189 10.77 25.57 -3.90
N GLY A 190 11.46 25.22 -4.98
CA GLY A 190 12.70 25.86 -5.46
C GLY A 190 13.96 25.44 -4.68
N VAL A 191 13.79 24.96 -3.45
CA VAL A 191 14.84 24.39 -2.58
C VAL A 191 14.28 23.17 -1.86
N ILE A 192 15.15 22.26 -1.44
CA ILE A 192 14.77 21.10 -0.64
C ILE A 192 15.60 21.05 0.64
N ASN A 193 14.96 20.62 1.72
CA ASN A 193 15.59 20.23 2.96
C ASN A 193 14.98 18.91 3.43
N GLU A 194 15.49 18.36 4.53
CA GLU A 194 15.11 17.07 5.10
C GLU A 194 13.61 17.01 5.37
N THR A 195 13.05 18.06 5.97
CA THR A 195 11.62 18.09 6.31
C THR A 195 10.76 18.09 5.04
N ALA A 196 11.08 18.93 4.07
CA ALA A 196 10.32 19.00 2.81
C ALA A 196 10.39 17.68 2.03
N ALA A 197 11.56 17.02 2.01
CA ALA A 197 11.76 15.75 1.31
C ALA A 197 11.05 14.58 2.01
N ARG A 198 11.08 14.52 3.35
CA ARG A 198 10.51 13.42 4.15
C ARG A 198 9.00 13.54 4.33
N LEU A 199 8.45 14.75 4.34
CA LEU A 199 7.04 15.01 4.62
C LEU A 199 6.06 14.22 3.71
N PRO A 200 6.25 14.10 2.38
CA PRO A 200 5.40 13.27 1.54
C PRO A 200 5.36 11.80 1.99
N PHE A 201 6.47 11.24 2.47
CA PHE A 201 6.55 9.85 2.94
C PHE A 201 5.91 9.69 4.33
N THR A 202 6.07 10.70 5.19
CA THR A 202 5.33 10.79 6.46
C THR A 202 3.83 10.80 6.24
N LEU A 203 3.34 11.61 5.30
CA LEU A 203 1.92 11.67 4.96
C LEU A 203 1.41 10.37 4.33
N ALA A 204 2.22 9.72 3.48
CA ALA A 204 1.89 8.40 2.93
C ALA A 204 1.79 7.33 4.04
N ALA A 205 2.71 7.34 5.02
CA ALA A 205 2.69 6.41 6.15
C ALA A 205 1.46 6.64 7.07
N LEU A 206 1.07 7.90 7.29
CA LEU A 206 -0.15 8.24 8.03
C LEU A 206 -1.41 7.80 7.27
N ALA A 207 -1.44 8.02 5.95
CA ALA A 207 -2.53 7.56 5.11
C ALA A 207 -2.63 6.03 5.06
N ALA A 208 -1.50 5.31 5.12
CA ALA A 208 -1.48 3.86 5.24
C ALA A 208 -2.19 3.39 6.52
N ILE A 209 -1.96 4.01 7.68
CA ILE A 209 -2.66 3.69 8.94
C ILE A 209 -4.18 3.79 8.74
N VAL A 210 -4.65 4.87 8.11
CA VAL A 210 -6.08 5.08 7.83
C VAL A 210 -6.60 4.04 6.85
N THR A 211 -5.84 3.68 5.81
CA THR A 211 -6.22 2.60 4.88
C THR A 211 -6.36 1.26 5.60
N ILE A 212 -5.44 0.92 6.50
CA ILE A 212 -5.50 -0.31 7.31
C ILE A 212 -6.70 -0.28 8.26
N TYR A 213 -7.02 0.87 8.88
CA TYR A 213 -8.26 1.04 9.64
C TYR A 213 -9.50 0.70 8.81
N VAL A 214 -9.60 1.25 7.59
CA VAL A 214 -10.74 1.02 6.71
C VAL A 214 -10.84 -0.46 6.29
N ILE A 215 -9.71 -1.09 5.96
CA ILE A 215 -9.68 -2.52 5.63
C ILE A 215 -10.10 -3.36 6.84
N GLY A 216 -9.51 -3.13 8.02
CA GLY A 216 -9.85 -3.86 9.24
C GLY A 216 -11.33 -3.68 9.63
N HIS A 217 -11.88 -2.48 9.45
CA HIS A 217 -13.30 -2.21 9.65
C HIS A 217 -14.17 -3.01 8.66
N ALA A 218 -13.76 -3.10 7.39
CA ALA A 218 -14.49 -3.88 6.40
C ALA A 218 -14.44 -5.38 6.67
N VAL A 219 -13.34 -5.88 7.26
CA VAL A 219 -13.12 -7.30 7.54
C VAL A 219 -13.85 -7.78 8.80
N GLY A 220 -13.77 -7.02 9.90
CA GLY A 220 -14.30 -7.46 11.20
C GLY A 220 -14.90 -6.36 12.05
N GLY A 221 -15.34 -5.27 11.42
CA GLY A 221 -16.00 -4.15 12.09
C GLY A 221 -15.07 -3.20 12.84
N PRO A 222 -15.62 -2.20 13.56
CA PRO A 222 -14.85 -1.09 14.11
C PRO A 222 -13.69 -1.50 15.00
N ARG A 223 -13.86 -2.56 15.81
CA ARG A 223 -12.84 -3.05 16.76
C ARG A 223 -11.61 -3.58 16.05
N VAL A 224 -11.81 -4.41 15.02
CA VAL A 224 -10.70 -4.89 14.18
C VAL A 224 -10.03 -3.71 13.48
N GLY A 225 -10.81 -2.75 12.99
CA GLY A 225 -10.29 -1.54 12.35
C GLY A 225 -9.27 -0.78 13.21
N TRP A 226 -9.64 -0.34 14.42
CA TRP A 226 -8.72 0.45 15.23
C TRP A 226 -7.61 -0.39 15.89
N LEU A 227 -7.82 -1.68 16.19
CA LEU A 227 -6.75 -2.57 16.64
C LEU A 227 -5.71 -2.79 15.53
N ALA A 228 -6.15 -3.09 14.31
CA ALA A 228 -5.24 -3.28 13.17
C ALA A 228 -4.47 -1.99 12.85
N ALA A 229 -5.15 -0.84 12.89
CA ALA A 229 -4.50 0.46 12.74
C ALA A 229 -3.48 0.72 13.86
N GLY A 230 -3.77 0.34 15.10
CA GLY A 230 -2.86 0.46 16.24
C GLY A 230 -1.61 -0.41 16.08
N PHE A 231 -1.78 -1.71 15.81
CA PHE A 231 -0.63 -2.60 15.55
C PHE A 231 0.22 -2.07 14.40
N PHE A 232 -0.40 -1.69 13.29
CA PHE A 232 0.31 -1.12 12.15
C PHE A 232 1.03 0.20 12.49
N ALA A 233 0.36 1.11 13.21
CA ALA A 233 0.88 2.42 13.57
C ALA A 233 2.12 2.36 14.46
N PHE A 234 2.16 1.40 15.39
CA PHE A 234 3.23 1.22 16.37
C PHE A 234 4.29 0.20 15.94
N ASN A 235 4.15 -0.41 14.76
CA ASN A 235 5.20 -1.22 14.18
C ASN A 235 6.43 -0.35 13.86
N GLY A 236 7.60 -0.78 14.34
CA GLY A 236 8.85 -0.03 14.24
C GLY A 236 9.33 0.22 12.82
N PHE A 237 9.14 -0.75 11.90
CA PHE A 237 9.45 -0.51 10.48
C PHE A 237 8.56 0.58 9.90
N MET A 238 7.26 0.52 10.18
CA MET A 238 6.30 1.50 9.66
C MET A 238 6.51 2.89 10.26
N VAL A 239 7.08 2.98 11.47
CA VAL A 239 7.51 4.26 12.05
C VAL A 239 8.77 4.74 11.34
N ALA A 240 9.82 3.91 11.28
CA ALA A 240 11.10 4.27 10.68
C ALA A 240 10.95 4.71 9.22
N PHE A 241 10.30 3.91 8.37
CA PHE A 241 10.10 4.23 6.96
C PHE A 241 9.12 5.39 6.72
N GLY A 242 8.31 5.76 7.72
CA GLY A 242 7.50 6.98 7.66
C GLY A 242 8.28 8.26 7.98
N ARG A 243 9.55 8.16 8.39
CA ARG A 243 10.39 9.30 8.80
C ARG A 243 11.48 9.66 7.80
N ILE A 244 11.66 8.87 6.75
CA ILE A 244 12.77 9.00 5.79
C ILE A 244 12.26 8.93 4.35
N VAL A 245 13.04 9.45 3.40
CA VAL A 245 12.77 9.41 1.95
C VAL A 245 13.00 7.98 1.45
N GLN A 246 11.95 7.17 1.53
CA GLN A 246 12.04 5.71 1.35
C GLN A 246 10.78 5.13 0.73
N TYR A 247 10.95 4.26 -0.27
CA TYR A 247 9.85 3.69 -1.07
C TYR A 247 8.84 2.84 -0.27
N GLN A 248 9.24 2.27 0.86
CA GLN A 248 8.48 1.28 1.64
C GLN A 248 7.13 1.87 2.08
N ALA A 249 7.09 3.15 2.48
CA ALA A 249 5.84 3.84 2.83
C ALA A 249 4.85 3.88 1.66
N LEU A 250 5.36 4.10 0.43
CA LEU A 250 4.55 4.11 -0.79
C LEU A 250 4.08 2.70 -1.13
N VAL A 251 4.99 1.71 -1.14
CA VAL A 251 4.66 0.31 -1.45
C VAL A 251 3.53 -0.17 -0.54
N VAL A 252 3.69 -0.01 0.78
CA VAL A 252 2.69 -0.45 1.74
C VAL A 252 1.35 0.23 1.53
N TRP A 253 1.34 1.55 1.37
CA TRP A 253 0.11 2.30 1.23
C TRP A 253 -0.62 1.96 -0.07
N PHE A 254 0.09 1.91 -1.20
CA PHE A 254 -0.50 1.63 -2.51
C PHE A 254 -0.94 0.17 -2.66
N SER A 255 -0.20 -0.79 -2.08
CA SER A 255 -0.65 -2.18 -1.99
C SER A 255 -1.94 -2.30 -1.16
N ALA A 256 -2.03 -1.58 -0.03
CA ALA A 256 -3.24 -1.56 0.78
C ALA A 256 -4.42 -0.86 0.09
N LEU A 257 -4.18 0.24 -0.65
CA LEU A 257 -5.22 0.89 -1.46
C LEU A 257 -5.71 -0.03 -2.59
N ALA A 258 -4.80 -0.74 -3.27
CA ALA A 258 -5.17 -1.70 -4.30
C ALA A 258 -6.07 -2.80 -3.75
N PHE A 259 -5.71 -3.35 -2.59
CA PHE A 259 -6.52 -4.33 -1.86
C PHE A 259 -7.88 -3.77 -1.43
N LEU A 260 -7.92 -2.57 -0.85
CA LEU A 260 -9.16 -1.90 -0.46
C LEU A 260 -10.10 -1.69 -1.66
N MET A 261 -9.58 -1.29 -2.82
CA MET A 261 -10.39 -1.12 -4.03
C MET A 261 -10.93 -2.45 -4.56
N ALA A 262 -10.18 -3.54 -4.41
CA ALA A 262 -10.68 -4.88 -4.73
C ALA A 262 -11.82 -5.29 -3.77
N LEU A 263 -11.69 -5.00 -2.46
CA LEU A 263 -12.76 -5.24 -1.48
C LEU A 263 -14.02 -4.42 -1.78
N GLU A 264 -13.87 -3.13 -2.10
CA GLU A 264 -15.02 -2.31 -2.52
C GLU A 264 -15.65 -2.84 -3.82
N TRP A 265 -14.85 -3.39 -4.74
CA TRP A 265 -15.37 -4.03 -5.94
C TRP A 265 -16.22 -5.27 -5.62
N GLN A 266 -15.87 -6.07 -4.61
CA GLN A 266 -16.69 -7.23 -4.24
C GLN A 266 -18.12 -6.85 -3.84
N THR A 267 -18.30 -5.69 -3.22
CA THR A 267 -19.63 -5.24 -2.81
C THR A 267 -20.37 -4.54 -3.94
N ARG A 268 -19.68 -3.73 -4.75
CA ARG A 268 -20.32 -2.82 -5.72
C ARG A 268 -20.28 -3.28 -7.17
N ARG A 269 -19.37 -4.18 -7.54
CA ARG A 269 -19.17 -4.72 -8.90
C ARG A 269 -18.91 -3.67 -9.99
N GLN A 270 -18.35 -2.52 -9.63
CA GLN A 270 -18.10 -1.42 -10.56
C GLN A 270 -16.68 -1.50 -11.12
N SER A 271 -16.54 -1.54 -12.46
CA SER A 271 -15.23 -1.65 -13.13
C SER A 271 -14.24 -0.53 -12.77
N ARG A 272 -14.74 0.65 -12.40
CA ARG A 272 -13.90 1.77 -11.92
C ARG A 272 -13.11 1.44 -10.65
N LEU A 273 -13.62 0.57 -9.79
CA LEU A 273 -12.91 0.11 -8.60
C LEU A 273 -11.79 -0.86 -8.97
N ALA A 274 -12.02 -1.72 -9.96
CA ALA A 274 -10.97 -2.57 -10.52
C ALA A 274 -9.88 -1.74 -11.23
N LEU A 275 -10.27 -0.69 -11.94
CA LEU A 275 -9.35 0.30 -12.52
C LEU A 275 -8.48 0.95 -11.44
N LEU A 276 -9.08 1.49 -10.36
CA LEU A 276 -8.33 2.09 -9.26
C LEU A 276 -7.42 1.07 -8.56
N SER A 277 -7.90 -0.17 -8.38
CA SER A 277 -7.10 -1.26 -7.81
C SER A 277 -5.85 -1.53 -8.64
N GLY A 278 -6.00 -1.63 -9.97
CA GLY A 278 -4.87 -1.84 -10.89
C GLY A 278 -3.92 -0.65 -10.91
N LEU A 279 -4.46 0.57 -10.99
CA LEU A 279 -3.67 1.80 -10.99
C LEU A 279 -2.81 1.94 -9.73
N PHE A 280 -3.41 1.74 -8.55
CA PHE A 280 -2.69 1.81 -7.28
C PHE A 280 -1.64 0.71 -7.16
N LEU A 281 -1.94 -0.52 -7.58
CA LEU A 281 -0.94 -1.58 -7.60
C LEU A 281 0.22 -1.24 -8.55
N GLY A 282 -0.07 -0.70 -9.73
CA GLY A 282 0.95 -0.29 -10.71
C GLY A 282 1.89 0.77 -10.14
N VAL A 283 1.35 1.75 -9.39
CA VAL A 283 2.18 2.75 -8.68
C VAL A 283 2.95 2.12 -7.51
N GLY A 284 2.37 1.15 -6.80
CA GLY A 284 3.07 0.38 -5.78
C GLY A 284 4.30 -0.34 -6.35
N VAL A 285 4.16 -0.96 -7.53
CA VAL A 285 5.28 -1.58 -8.25
C VAL A 285 6.27 -0.53 -8.77
N LEU A 286 5.78 0.61 -9.27
CA LEU A 286 6.62 1.76 -9.66
C LEU A 286 7.44 2.33 -8.49
N ALA A 287 6.98 2.17 -7.24
CA ALA A 287 7.79 2.49 -6.07
C ALA A 287 8.83 1.41 -5.81
N HIS A 288 8.43 0.14 -5.84
CA HIS A 288 9.34 -1.00 -5.73
C HIS A 288 8.65 -2.29 -6.18
N TYR A 289 9.42 -3.23 -6.73
CA TYR A 289 8.89 -4.52 -7.22
C TYR A 289 8.16 -5.33 -6.14
N ASP A 290 8.50 -5.15 -4.87
CA ASP A 290 7.79 -5.68 -3.68
C ASP A 290 6.29 -5.43 -3.71
N GLY A 291 5.83 -4.34 -4.34
CA GLY A 291 4.42 -4.02 -4.49
C GLY A 291 3.61 -5.14 -5.15
N ILE A 292 4.24 -5.96 -6.01
CA ILE A 292 3.59 -7.07 -6.69
C ILE A 292 3.13 -8.17 -5.74
N LEU A 293 3.69 -8.26 -4.53
CA LEU A 293 3.44 -9.36 -3.60
C LEU A 293 1.99 -9.38 -3.06
N VAL A 294 1.26 -8.26 -3.15
CA VAL A 294 -0.18 -8.22 -2.82
C VAL A 294 -1.07 -8.72 -3.97
N LEU A 295 -0.54 -8.85 -5.19
CA LEU A 295 -1.32 -9.22 -6.38
C LEU A 295 -2.11 -10.53 -6.20
N PRO A 296 -1.54 -11.63 -5.66
CA PRO A 296 -2.30 -12.86 -5.45
C PRO A 296 -3.51 -12.66 -4.55
N ALA A 297 -3.39 -11.85 -3.50
CA ALA A 297 -4.50 -11.51 -2.60
C ALA A 297 -5.57 -10.67 -3.32
N VAL A 298 -5.16 -9.68 -4.12
CA VAL A 298 -6.06 -8.87 -4.94
C VAL A 298 -6.82 -9.72 -5.97
N VAL A 299 -6.12 -10.62 -6.67
CA VAL A 299 -6.73 -11.56 -7.63
C VAL A 299 -7.72 -12.48 -6.94
N TRP A 300 -7.37 -13.02 -5.77
CA TRP A 300 -8.30 -13.82 -4.97
C TRP A 300 -9.59 -13.05 -4.63
N VAL A 301 -9.48 -11.77 -4.25
CA VAL A 301 -10.64 -10.92 -3.98
C VAL A 301 -11.51 -10.74 -5.24
N PHE A 302 -10.92 -10.63 -6.44
CA PHE A 302 -11.71 -10.57 -7.68
C PHE A 302 -12.40 -11.89 -8.02
N VAL A 303 -11.73 -13.02 -7.82
CA VAL A 303 -12.16 -14.34 -8.32
C VAL A 303 -13.05 -15.11 -7.33
N SER A 304 -12.80 -14.99 -6.02
CA SER A 304 -13.52 -15.72 -4.96
C SER A 304 -15.05 -15.61 -5.04
N PRO A 305 -15.68 -14.48 -5.45
CA PRO A 305 -17.12 -14.41 -5.57
C PRO A 305 -17.73 -15.28 -6.66
N ALA A 306 -16.97 -15.60 -7.72
CA ALA A 306 -17.42 -16.54 -8.75
C ALA A 306 -17.21 -18.00 -8.33
N LEU A 307 -16.16 -18.27 -7.55
CA LEU A 307 -15.92 -19.59 -6.97
C LEU A 307 -17.00 -19.99 -5.95
N ALA A 308 -17.66 -19.02 -5.31
CA ALA A 308 -18.79 -19.26 -4.40
C ALA A 308 -19.97 -20.03 -5.02
N LYS A 309 -20.09 -20.08 -6.36
CA LYS A 309 -21.08 -20.93 -7.05
C LYS A 309 -20.80 -22.43 -6.85
N TYR A 310 -19.53 -22.81 -6.74
CA TYR A 310 -19.08 -24.20 -6.67
C TYR A 310 -18.93 -24.71 -5.22
N PHE A 311 -18.91 -23.81 -4.23
CA PHE A 311 -18.80 -24.15 -2.82
C PHE A 311 -19.99 -23.58 -2.03
N PRO A 312 -21.12 -24.30 -1.91
CA PRO A 312 -22.36 -23.77 -1.35
C PRO A 312 -22.26 -23.23 0.09
N ASN A 313 -21.29 -23.69 0.89
CA ASN A 313 -21.03 -23.17 2.23
C ASN A 313 -20.53 -21.72 2.26
N LEU A 314 -20.01 -21.18 1.14
CA LEU A 314 -19.64 -19.76 0.99
C LEU A 314 -20.83 -18.80 0.98
N LYS A 315 -22.07 -19.30 0.84
CA LYS A 315 -23.28 -18.46 0.79
C LYS A 315 -23.76 -17.98 2.17
N ALA A 316 -23.38 -18.65 3.25
CA ALA A 316 -24.06 -18.52 4.55
C ALA A 316 -23.77 -17.22 5.33
N GLU A 317 -22.66 -16.53 5.08
CA GLU A 317 -22.34 -15.23 5.72
C GLU A 317 -22.81 -14.01 4.91
N ARG A 318 -23.35 -14.23 3.69
CA ARG A 318 -24.00 -13.16 2.93
C ARG A 318 -25.42 -12.99 3.43
N SER A 319 -25.59 -12.18 4.47
CA SER A 319 -26.86 -11.49 4.67
C SER A 319 -27.18 -10.68 3.40
N ASN A 320 -28.09 -11.22 2.59
CA ASN A 320 -28.79 -10.63 1.45
C ASN A 320 -28.02 -10.39 0.12
N GLU A 321 -28.56 -11.03 -0.94
CA GLU A 321 -28.85 -10.45 -2.28
C GLU A 321 -27.80 -10.34 -3.39
N LEU A 322 -26.49 -10.52 -3.18
CA LEU A 322 -25.56 -10.38 -4.31
C LEU A 322 -25.35 -11.70 -5.06
N GLU A 323 -26.06 -11.84 -6.19
CA GLU A 323 -25.79 -12.84 -7.25
C GLU A 323 -24.29 -12.92 -7.57
N PRO A 324 -23.75 -14.12 -7.85
CA PRO A 324 -22.36 -14.26 -8.31
C PRO A 324 -22.15 -13.40 -9.57
N PRO A 325 -20.99 -12.72 -9.72
CA PRO A 325 -20.76 -11.87 -10.87
C PRO A 325 -20.80 -12.71 -12.15
N HIS A 326 -21.55 -12.24 -13.16
CA HIS A 326 -21.50 -12.84 -14.49
C HIS A 326 -20.07 -12.76 -15.06
N LEU A 327 -19.69 -13.73 -15.90
CA LEU A 327 -18.37 -13.79 -16.54
C LEU A 327 -17.98 -12.45 -17.21
N ALA A 328 -18.93 -11.77 -17.85
CA ALA A 328 -18.70 -10.47 -18.46
C ALA A 328 -18.26 -9.38 -17.46
N ALA A 329 -18.79 -9.39 -16.24
CA ALA A 329 -18.40 -8.45 -15.19
C ALA A 329 -16.97 -8.71 -14.69
N LEU A 330 -16.60 -9.99 -14.56
CA LEU A 330 -15.23 -10.40 -14.24
C LEU A 330 -14.25 -10.03 -15.34
N VAL A 331 -14.57 -10.32 -16.60
CA VAL A 331 -13.72 -9.96 -17.75
C VAL A 331 -13.55 -8.43 -17.83
N LYS A 332 -14.62 -7.66 -17.65
CA LYS A 332 -14.55 -6.20 -17.62
C LYS A 332 -13.71 -5.68 -16.45
N ALA A 333 -13.85 -6.27 -15.27
CA ALA A 333 -13.04 -5.91 -14.10
C ALA A 333 -11.57 -6.24 -14.33
N GLY A 334 -11.26 -7.46 -14.80
CA GLY A 334 -9.91 -7.91 -15.13
C GLY A 334 -9.26 -7.05 -16.20
N GLY A 335 -9.96 -6.74 -17.30
CA GLY A 335 -9.45 -5.85 -18.33
C GLY A 335 -9.21 -4.42 -17.83
N SER A 336 -10.10 -3.89 -16.99
CA SER A 336 -9.93 -2.55 -16.38
C SER A 336 -8.74 -2.52 -15.41
N PHE A 337 -8.57 -3.58 -14.62
CA PHE A 337 -7.45 -3.75 -13.70
C PHE A 337 -6.12 -3.85 -14.45
N ILE A 338 -6.02 -4.76 -15.42
CA ILE A 338 -4.80 -5.00 -16.21
C ILE A 338 -4.43 -3.72 -16.97
N GLY A 339 -5.37 -3.08 -17.66
CA GLY A 339 -5.09 -1.85 -18.40
C GLY A 339 -4.54 -0.73 -17.51
N ALA A 340 -5.11 -0.57 -16.30
CA ALA A 340 -4.68 0.46 -15.36
C ALA A 340 -3.37 0.12 -14.64
N PHE A 341 -3.14 -1.16 -14.32
CA PHE A 341 -1.88 -1.66 -13.77
C PHE A 341 -0.73 -1.50 -14.76
N SER A 342 -0.98 -1.80 -16.04
CA SER A 342 0.01 -1.68 -17.10
C SER A 342 0.44 -0.24 -17.36
N LEU A 343 -0.39 0.77 -17.06
CA LEU A 343 -0.05 2.16 -17.38
C LEU A 343 1.22 2.65 -16.64
N PRO A 344 1.31 2.67 -15.29
CA PRO A 344 2.55 3.03 -14.61
C PRO A 344 3.72 2.10 -14.97
N MET A 345 3.43 0.82 -15.17
CA MET A 345 4.44 -0.19 -15.48
C MET A 345 5.12 0.06 -16.82
N LEU A 346 4.33 0.23 -17.88
CA LEU A 346 4.85 0.47 -19.22
C LEU A 346 5.51 1.84 -19.34
N LEU A 347 5.05 2.85 -18.59
CA LEU A 347 5.65 4.18 -18.63
C LEU A 347 7.11 4.18 -18.18
N PHE A 348 7.50 3.36 -17.20
CA PHE A 348 8.89 3.32 -16.72
C PHE A 348 9.64 2.04 -17.13
N TYR A 349 9.06 0.87 -16.91
CA TYR A 349 9.79 -0.39 -17.07
C TYR A 349 10.01 -0.77 -18.53
N LEU A 350 9.17 -0.29 -19.47
CA LEU A 350 9.43 -0.50 -20.89
C LEU A 350 10.68 0.27 -21.35
N PRO A 351 10.80 1.60 -21.18
CA PRO A 351 12.02 2.30 -21.56
C PRO A 351 13.23 1.83 -20.74
N PHE A 352 13.06 1.52 -19.45
CA PHE A 352 14.13 0.97 -18.62
C PHE A 352 14.63 -0.39 -19.15
N ALA A 353 13.75 -1.31 -19.54
CA ALA A 353 14.15 -2.61 -20.06
C ALA A 353 14.87 -2.54 -21.42
N LEU A 354 14.67 -1.45 -22.16
CA LEU A 354 15.38 -1.16 -23.41
C LEU A 354 16.74 -0.48 -23.16
N ASP A 355 17.00 0.00 -21.94
CA ASP A 355 18.27 0.61 -21.58
C ASP A 355 19.35 -0.47 -21.36
N PRO A 356 20.59 -0.27 -21.86
CA PRO A 356 21.68 -1.24 -21.68
C PRO A 356 21.99 -1.59 -20.21
N ARG A 357 21.63 -0.72 -19.25
CA ARG A 357 21.87 -0.91 -17.81
C ARG A 357 20.83 -1.81 -17.15
N ALA A 358 19.73 -2.16 -17.82
CA ALA A 358 18.70 -3.07 -17.30
C ALA A 358 19.28 -4.41 -16.82
N ASN A 359 20.27 -4.95 -17.54
CA ASN A 359 20.94 -6.20 -17.21
C ASN A 359 21.55 -6.18 -15.79
N ARG A 360 22.12 -5.05 -15.35
CA ARG A 360 22.68 -4.91 -14.00
C ARG A 360 21.64 -5.08 -12.90
N THR A 361 20.40 -4.66 -13.18
CA THR A 361 19.28 -4.82 -12.24
C THR A 361 18.80 -6.26 -12.21
N GLY A 362 18.79 -6.93 -13.36
CA GLY A 362 18.55 -8.37 -13.45
C GLY A 362 19.53 -9.16 -12.58
N ASP A 363 20.83 -8.91 -12.74
CA ASP A 363 21.88 -9.55 -11.95
C ASP A 363 21.73 -9.24 -10.44
N TYR A 364 21.44 -7.99 -10.10
CA TYR A 364 21.21 -7.58 -8.71
C TYR A 364 20.03 -8.31 -8.06
N VAL A 365 18.88 -8.38 -8.75
CA VAL A 365 17.69 -9.08 -8.26
C VAL A 365 17.94 -10.59 -8.21
N GLY A 366 18.58 -11.16 -9.23
CA GLY A 366 18.94 -12.58 -9.28
C GLY A 366 19.81 -12.99 -8.09
N ASN A 367 20.87 -12.23 -7.82
CA ASN A 367 21.74 -12.45 -6.66
C ASN A 367 21.01 -12.33 -5.31
N ARG A 368 19.94 -11.52 -5.24
CA ARG A 368 19.12 -11.39 -4.04
C ARG A 368 18.15 -12.53 -3.84
N ILE A 369 17.59 -13.07 -4.92
CA ILE A 369 16.72 -14.26 -4.85
C ILE A 369 17.58 -15.48 -4.52
N GLY A 370 18.72 -15.64 -5.19
CA GLY A 370 19.60 -16.79 -5.05
C GLY A 370 19.01 -18.07 -5.67
N ASP A 371 19.75 -19.17 -5.54
CA ASP A 371 19.46 -20.43 -6.23
C ASP A 371 18.92 -21.54 -5.31
N GLU A 372 18.80 -21.28 -4.00
CA GLU A 372 18.50 -22.27 -2.97
C GLU A 372 17.44 -21.79 -1.98
N LEU A 373 16.64 -22.72 -1.45
CA LEU A 373 15.79 -22.46 -0.30
C LEU A 373 16.63 -22.24 0.96
N ARG A 374 16.25 -21.25 1.76
CA ARG A 374 16.99 -20.88 2.98
C ARG A 374 16.05 -20.72 4.17
N ASN A 375 16.61 -20.52 5.34
CA ASN A 375 15.86 -20.14 6.53
C ASN A 375 16.36 -18.81 7.08
N ASN A 376 15.74 -17.72 6.64
CA ASN A 376 16.03 -16.36 7.12
C ASN A 376 15.22 -15.98 8.36
N LEU A 377 14.59 -16.93 9.06
CA LEU A 377 13.90 -16.61 10.32
C LEU A 377 14.81 -15.91 11.36
N PRO A 378 16.10 -16.27 11.51
CA PRO A 378 16.99 -15.53 12.40
C PRO A 378 17.07 -14.03 12.04
N ASP A 379 17.22 -13.71 10.76
CA ASP A 379 17.26 -12.33 10.27
C ASP A 379 15.91 -11.63 10.44
N PHE A 380 14.81 -12.35 10.18
CA PHE A 380 13.46 -11.87 10.44
C PHE A 380 13.31 -11.42 11.88
N PHE A 381 13.70 -12.25 12.85
CA PHE A 381 13.63 -11.89 14.27
C PHE A 381 14.61 -10.77 14.60
N HIS A 382 15.84 -10.81 14.08
CA HIS A 382 16.84 -9.76 14.31
C HIS A 382 16.32 -8.38 13.88
N PHE A 383 15.89 -8.21 12.63
CA PHE A 383 15.40 -6.92 12.17
C PHE A 383 14.08 -6.52 12.84
N ASN A 384 13.13 -7.43 13.00
CA ASN A 384 11.85 -7.08 13.62
C ASN A 384 12.00 -6.67 15.09
N THR A 385 12.89 -7.34 15.84
CA THR A 385 13.19 -6.98 17.24
C THR A 385 13.96 -5.66 17.33
N PHE A 386 14.91 -5.43 16.42
CA PHE A 386 15.65 -4.17 16.32
C PHE A 386 14.73 -2.97 16.07
N TYR A 387 13.79 -3.08 15.13
CA TYR A 387 12.91 -1.96 14.79
C TYR A 387 11.73 -1.79 15.77
N SER A 388 11.08 -2.86 16.23
CA SER A 388 9.78 -2.75 16.94
C SER A 388 9.81 -3.05 18.45
N SER A 389 10.82 -3.75 18.96
CA SER A 389 10.86 -4.49 20.24
C SER A 389 10.46 -5.96 20.15
N PHE A 390 11.12 -6.76 20.99
CA PHE A 390 10.83 -8.17 21.19
C PHE A 390 9.37 -8.40 21.62
N TYR A 391 8.89 -7.65 22.62
CA TYR A 391 7.54 -7.82 23.16
C TYR A 391 6.45 -7.61 22.09
N TYR A 392 6.61 -6.61 21.22
CA TYR A 392 5.66 -6.35 20.13
C TYR A 392 5.57 -7.55 19.17
N ILE A 393 6.72 -8.10 18.76
CA ILE A 393 6.78 -9.19 17.78
C ILE A 393 6.30 -10.50 18.40
N THR A 394 6.68 -10.80 19.64
CA THR A 394 6.19 -11.98 20.35
C THR A 394 4.69 -11.93 20.55
N LEU A 395 4.13 -10.79 20.97
CA LEU A 395 2.70 -10.64 21.16
C LEU A 395 1.94 -10.81 19.84
N THR A 396 2.30 -10.03 18.81
CA THR A 396 1.57 -10.07 17.54
C THR A 396 1.77 -11.39 16.80
N GLY A 397 2.95 -11.99 16.88
CA GLY A 397 3.22 -13.33 16.35
C GLY A 397 2.41 -14.42 17.06
N PHE A 398 2.28 -14.35 18.39
CA PHE A 398 1.41 -15.25 19.15
C PHE A 398 -0.06 -15.10 18.76
N LEU A 399 -0.56 -13.86 18.65
CA LEU A 399 -1.96 -13.60 18.27
C LEU A 399 -2.27 -14.15 16.87
N ILE A 400 -1.34 -14.00 15.91
CA ILE A 400 -1.50 -14.56 14.57
C ILE A 400 -1.46 -16.09 14.62
N LEU A 401 -0.48 -16.68 15.30
CA LEU A 401 -0.37 -18.14 15.44
C LEU A 401 -1.65 -18.73 16.04
N PHE A 402 -2.12 -18.14 17.14
CA PHE A 402 -3.38 -18.50 17.80
C PHE A 402 -4.55 -18.39 16.82
N PHE A 403 -4.68 -17.27 16.11
CA PHE A 403 -5.78 -17.05 15.17
C PHE A 403 -5.77 -18.06 14.02
N LEU A 404 -4.61 -18.36 13.43
CA LEU A 404 -4.50 -19.33 12.34
C LEU A 404 -4.86 -20.76 12.80
N VAL A 405 -4.48 -21.14 14.03
CA VAL A 405 -4.88 -22.43 14.62
C VAL A 405 -6.37 -22.46 14.93
N TRP A 406 -6.91 -21.39 15.52
CA TRP A 406 -8.33 -21.26 15.82
C TRP A 406 -9.19 -21.34 14.56
N LEU A 407 -8.77 -20.69 13.48
CA LEU A 407 -9.48 -20.71 12.20
C LEU A 407 -9.55 -22.12 11.60
N SER A 408 -8.52 -22.93 11.84
CA SER A 408 -8.44 -24.34 11.43
C SER A 408 -9.19 -25.30 12.37
N TRP A 409 -9.70 -24.82 13.51
CA TRP A 409 -10.31 -25.64 14.56
C TRP A 409 -11.57 -26.43 14.16
N PRO A 410 -12.49 -25.90 13.32
CA PRO A 410 -13.75 -26.58 13.00
C PRO A 410 -13.57 -27.93 12.31
N ASN A 411 -12.47 -28.13 11.55
CA ASN A 411 -12.19 -29.38 10.85
C ASN A 411 -11.09 -30.16 11.59
N ARG A 412 -11.38 -31.42 11.97
CA ARG A 412 -10.44 -32.26 12.73
C ARG A 412 -9.07 -32.41 12.07
N TRP A 413 -9.03 -32.51 10.73
CA TRP A 413 -7.80 -32.68 9.97
C TRP A 413 -7.04 -31.36 9.86
N SER A 414 -7.73 -30.27 9.50
CA SER A 414 -7.11 -28.93 9.48
C SER A 414 -6.56 -28.53 10.84
N ARG A 415 -7.29 -28.83 11.92
CA ARG A 415 -6.86 -28.60 13.31
C ARG A 415 -5.61 -29.40 13.66
N ALA A 416 -5.58 -30.70 13.33
CA ALA A 416 -4.42 -31.54 13.61
C ALA A 416 -3.18 -31.05 12.86
N VAL A 417 -3.33 -30.72 11.57
CA VAL A 417 -2.25 -30.15 10.74
C VAL A 417 -1.81 -28.80 11.29
N ALA A 418 -2.73 -27.90 11.65
CA ALA A 418 -2.41 -26.58 12.18
C ALA A 418 -1.68 -26.65 13.52
N LEU A 419 -2.14 -27.49 14.46
CA LEU A 419 -1.48 -27.67 15.76
C LEU A 419 -0.08 -28.27 15.60
N LEU A 420 0.06 -29.33 14.82
CA LEU A 420 1.37 -29.92 14.55
C LEU A 420 2.30 -28.92 13.88
N SER A 421 1.82 -28.21 12.87
CA SER A 421 2.57 -27.19 12.14
C SER A 421 2.98 -26.03 13.04
N ALA A 422 2.12 -25.60 13.97
CA ALA A 422 2.43 -24.58 14.96
C ALA A 422 3.53 -25.04 15.92
N VAL A 423 3.43 -26.25 16.46
CA VAL A 423 4.44 -26.83 17.37
C VAL A 423 5.78 -27.01 16.66
N VAL A 424 5.77 -27.57 15.46
CA VAL A 424 6.99 -27.76 14.65
C VAL A 424 7.58 -26.41 14.21
N GLY A 425 6.74 -25.44 13.84
CA GLY A 425 7.18 -24.09 13.51
C GLY A 425 7.86 -23.40 14.69
N LEU A 426 7.31 -23.51 15.91
CA LEU A 426 7.97 -23.03 17.13
C LEU A 426 9.31 -23.74 17.38
N ALA A 427 9.39 -25.05 17.12
CA ALA A 427 10.66 -25.79 17.22
C ALA A 427 11.70 -25.30 16.20
N VAL A 428 11.30 -24.93 14.97
CA VAL A 428 12.17 -24.31 13.97
C VAL A 428 12.64 -22.93 14.40
N ILE A 429 11.79 -22.12 15.03
CA ILE A 429 12.20 -20.81 15.55
C ILE A 429 13.30 -20.96 16.63
N ILE A 430 13.16 -21.96 17.50
CA ILE A 430 14.15 -22.24 18.56
C ILE A 430 15.43 -22.88 18.00
N LYS A 431 15.28 -23.79 17.02
CA LYS A 431 16.38 -24.49 16.35
C LYS A 431 16.27 -24.29 14.84
N PRO A 432 16.79 -23.18 14.28
CA PRO A 432 16.64 -22.84 12.86
C PRO A 432 17.12 -23.93 11.89
N ASN A 433 18.14 -24.69 12.28
CA ASN A 433 18.71 -25.75 11.45
C ASN A 433 18.02 -27.12 11.62
N LEU A 434 16.82 -27.17 12.22
CA LEU A 434 16.11 -28.43 12.51
C LEU A 434 15.82 -29.25 11.24
N PHE A 435 15.52 -28.57 10.13
CA PHE A 435 15.23 -29.19 8.83
C PHE A 435 16.24 -28.80 7.74
N ALA A 436 17.39 -28.25 8.14
CA ALA A 436 18.47 -27.91 7.22
C ALA A 436 19.34 -29.15 6.98
N THR A 437 19.55 -29.46 5.70
CA THR A 437 20.53 -30.47 5.24
C THR A 437 21.61 -29.77 4.41
N ALA A 438 22.65 -30.51 4.01
CA ALA A 438 23.69 -29.96 3.15
C ALA A 438 23.20 -29.54 1.76
N ALA A 439 22.01 -30.01 1.32
CA ALA A 439 21.48 -29.75 -0.02
C ALA A 439 20.18 -28.90 -0.02
N VAL A 440 19.35 -28.99 1.02
CA VAL A 440 18.04 -28.33 1.07
C VAL A 440 17.68 -27.96 2.51
N ASP A 441 17.05 -26.78 2.68
CA ASP A 441 16.40 -26.37 3.91
C ASP A 441 14.86 -26.44 3.78
N LEU A 442 14.24 -27.36 4.55
CA LEU A 442 12.78 -27.57 4.55
C LEU A 442 12.06 -26.84 5.70
N SER A 443 12.73 -25.87 6.34
CA SER A 443 12.17 -25.08 7.46
C SER A 443 10.89 -24.32 7.11
N PHE A 444 10.61 -24.10 5.82
CA PHE A 444 9.38 -23.47 5.34
C PHE A 444 8.12 -24.33 5.54
N LEU A 445 8.25 -25.66 5.56
CA LEU A 445 7.12 -26.60 5.56
C LEU A 445 6.11 -26.36 6.69
N PRO A 446 6.49 -26.26 7.98
CA PRO A 446 5.52 -26.01 9.04
C PRO A 446 4.74 -24.70 8.83
N PHE A 447 5.39 -23.63 8.37
CA PHE A 447 4.72 -22.36 8.14
C PHE A 447 3.78 -22.43 6.93
N ALA A 448 4.21 -23.06 5.84
CA ALA A 448 3.39 -23.25 4.65
C ALA A 448 2.16 -24.12 4.94
N LEU A 449 2.32 -25.21 5.71
CA LEU A 449 1.21 -26.08 6.10
C LEU A 449 0.23 -25.39 7.06
N LEU A 450 0.73 -24.60 8.02
CA LEU A 450 -0.12 -23.80 8.89
C LEU A 450 -0.95 -22.80 8.08
N LEU A 451 -0.32 -22.01 7.21
CA LEU A 451 -0.98 -21.02 6.36
C LEU A 451 -1.97 -21.68 5.39
N LEU A 452 -1.61 -22.81 4.78
CA LEU A 452 -2.48 -23.57 3.90
C LEU A 452 -3.70 -24.14 4.66
N SER A 453 -3.50 -24.69 5.86
CA SER A 453 -4.59 -25.22 6.68
C SER A 453 -5.60 -24.12 7.04
N ALA A 454 -5.10 -22.95 7.45
CA ALA A 454 -5.92 -21.78 7.77
C ALA A 454 -6.60 -21.24 6.51
N PHE A 455 -5.91 -21.19 5.38
CA PHE A 455 -6.49 -20.79 4.09
C PHE A 455 -7.66 -21.71 3.73
N VAL A 456 -7.45 -23.02 3.68
CA VAL A 456 -8.49 -24.01 3.34
C VAL A 456 -9.68 -23.91 4.30
N ALA A 457 -9.44 -23.79 5.60
CA ALA A 457 -10.52 -23.61 6.57
C ALA A 457 -11.28 -22.28 6.34
N SER A 458 -10.55 -21.20 6.06
CA SER A 458 -11.11 -19.86 5.86
C SER A 458 -11.95 -19.74 4.60
N VAL A 459 -11.62 -20.49 3.53
CA VAL A 459 -12.35 -20.51 2.25
C VAL A 459 -13.80 -20.92 2.45
N PHE A 460 -14.13 -21.65 3.51
CA PHE A 460 -15.51 -22.03 3.81
C PHE A 460 -16.23 -21.06 4.74
N THR A 461 -15.54 -20.05 5.28
CA THR A 461 -16.07 -19.12 6.28
C THR A 461 -16.27 -17.71 5.71
N SER A 462 -15.28 -17.16 5.00
CA SER A 462 -15.31 -15.78 4.50
C SER A 462 -14.51 -15.66 3.21
N ALA A 463 -14.89 -14.75 2.32
CA ALA A 463 -14.09 -14.43 1.14
C ALA A 463 -12.86 -13.54 1.46
N MET A 464 -12.93 -12.80 2.57
CA MET A 464 -11.91 -11.81 2.95
C MET A 464 -10.74 -12.44 3.73
N LEU A 465 -11.02 -13.40 4.61
CA LEU A 465 -9.99 -14.08 5.40
C LEU A 465 -8.93 -14.81 4.54
N PRO A 466 -9.29 -15.60 3.50
CA PRO A 466 -8.29 -16.24 2.66
C PRO A 466 -7.43 -15.21 1.91
N ALA A 467 -7.99 -14.05 1.55
CA ALA A 467 -7.23 -12.98 0.90
C ALA A 467 -6.16 -12.41 1.84
N LEU A 468 -6.49 -12.18 3.12
CA LEU A 468 -5.53 -11.72 4.12
C LEU A 468 -4.45 -12.77 4.41
N ILE A 469 -4.81 -14.05 4.44
CA ILE A 469 -3.85 -15.14 4.60
C ILE A 469 -2.91 -15.21 3.41
N ILE A 470 -3.41 -15.05 2.18
CA ILE A 470 -2.56 -14.95 0.97
C ILE A 470 -1.63 -13.73 1.07
N TRP A 471 -2.16 -12.57 1.47
CA TRP A 471 -1.37 -11.34 1.59
C TRP A 471 -0.28 -11.47 2.66
N LEU A 472 -0.50 -12.23 3.73
CA LEU A 472 0.55 -12.59 4.67
C LEU A 472 1.52 -13.62 4.08
N ALA A 473 0.99 -14.71 3.54
CA ALA A 473 1.74 -15.91 3.17
C ALA A 473 2.76 -15.66 2.07
N ILE A 474 2.39 -14.92 1.03
CA ILE A 474 3.26 -14.68 -0.13
C ILE A 474 4.56 -13.96 0.28
N PRO A 475 4.50 -12.75 0.87
CA PRO A 475 5.72 -12.08 1.34
C PRO A 475 6.39 -12.81 2.51
N PHE A 476 5.64 -13.41 3.44
CA PHE A 476 6.23 -14.11 4.58
C PHE A 476 7.05 -15.32 4.12
N LEU A 477 6.48 -16.20 3.29
CA LEU A 477 7.17 -17.38 2.80
C LEU A 477 8.29 -17.01 1.82
N GLY A 478 8.03 -16.03 0.95
CA GLY A 478 9.01 -15.53 -0.01
C GLY A 478 10.29 -15.02 0.66
N TYR A 479 10.19 -14.03 1.54
CA TYR A 479 11.39 -13.43 2.13
C TYR A 479 12.06 -14.27 3.21
N ASN A 480 11.32 -15.13 3.92
CA ASN A 480 11.93 -15.98 4.93
C ASN A 480 12.56 -17.23 4.34
N PHE A 481 12.05 -17.75 3.22
CA PHE A 481 12.46 -19.08 2.75
C PHE A 481 12.89 -19.20 1.29
N VAL A 482 12.59 -18.20 0.45
CA VAL A 482 12.93 -18.24 -0.99
C VAL A 482 14.04 -17.25 -1.33
N VAL A 483 13.98 -16.03 -0.80
CA VAL A 483 14.93 -14.96 -1.13
C VAL A 483 16.20 -15.11 -0.31
N ALA A 484 17.37 -15.16 -0.95
CA ALA A 484 18.66 -15.27 -0.27
C ALA A 484 18.99 -14.08 0.65
N LEU A 485 18.55 -12.87 0.29
CA LEU A 485 18.75 -11.64 1.08
C LEU A 485 17.43 -10.87 1.26
N GLY A 486 16.59 -11.33 2.19
CA GLY A 486 15.31 -10.68 2.50
C GLY A 486 15.45 -9.32 3.21
N LEU A 487 16.45 -9.16 4.08
CA LEU A 487 16.73 -7.92 4.84
C LEU A 487 15.44 -7.25 5.36
N THR A 488 15.28 -5.95 5.11
CA THR A 488 14.11 -5.20 5.58
C THR A 488 12.86 -5.41 4.73
N HIS A 489 12.91 -6.08 3.57
CA HIS A 489 11.77 -6.24 2.64
C HIS A 489 10.57 -7.00 3.24
N ILE A 490 10.81 -7.65 4.39
CA ILE A 490 9.78 -8.24 5.22
C ILE A 490 8.68 -7.26 5.65
N TYR A 491 8.92 -5.94 5.59
CA TYR A 491 7.92 -4.89 5.89
C TYR A 491 6.59 -5.08 5.13
N THR A 492 6.61 -5.75 3.98
CA THR A 492 5.44 -6.06 3.14
C THR A 492 4.39 -6.94 3.82
N ILE A 493 4.77 -7.72 4.85
CA ILE A 493 3.82 -8.53 5.62
C ILE A 493 2.98 -7.69 6.59
N VAL A 494 3.48 -6.52 7.00
CA VAL A 494 2.96 -5.76 8.16
C VAL A 494 1.47 -5.38 8.02
N PRO A 495 0.94 -5.01 6.84
CA PRO A 495 -0.50 -4.81 6.64
C PRO A 495 -1.36 -6.00 7.06
N ALA A 496 -1.10 -7.17 6.46
CA ALA A 496 -1.87 -8.39 6.74
C ALA A 496 -1.61 -8.90 8.16
N TRP A 497 -0.36 -8.83 8.63
CA TRP A 497 0.04 -9.16 9.99
C TRP A 497 -0.77 -8.38 11.02
N SER A 498 -0.90 -7.06 10.84
CA SER A 498 -1.62 -6.19 11.78
C SER A 498 -3.11 -6.49 11.84
N ILE A 499 -3.73 -6.80 10.69
CA ILE A 499 -5.16 -7.16 10.63
C ILE A 499 -5.40 -8.54 11.26
N LEU A 500 -4.55 -9.53 10.97
CA LEU A 500 -4.66 -10.87 11.55
C LEU A 500 -4.38 -10.90 13.05
N ALA A 501 -3.43 -10.09 13.54
CA ALA A 501 -3.19 -9.92 14.97
C ALA A 501 -4.40 -9.29 15.68
N ALA A 502 -5.05 -8.31 15.05
CA ALA A 502 -6.28 -7.71 15.57
C ALA A 502 -7.45 -8.69 15.64
N LEU A 503 -7.59 -9.56 14.65
CA LEU A 503 -8.56 -10.65 14.69
C LEU A 503 -8.24 -11.64 15.82
N GLY A 504 -6.97 -12.08 15.92
CA GLY A 504 -6.52 -12.96 17.00
C GLY A 504 -6.76 -12.39 18.39
N TRP A 505 -6.55 -11.08 18.58
CA TRP A 505 -6.84 -10.39 19.84
C TRP A 505 -8.32 -10.45 20.25
N LEU A 506 -9.24 -10.35 19.29
CA LEU A 506 -10.68 -10.38 19.58
C LEU A 506 -11.24 -11.81 19.68
N THR A 507 -10.50 -12.79 19.17
CA THR A 507 -10.85 -14.20 19.26
C THR A 507 -10.39 -14.83 20.58
N LEU A 508 -9.28 -14.35 21.14
CA LEU A 508 -8.76 -14.76 22.46
C LEU A 508 -9.68 -14.29 23.58
#